data_AF-A0A1G2HXP0-F1
#
_entry.id   AF-A0A1G2HXP0-F1
#
_cell.length_a   1.000
_cell.length_b   1.000
_cell.length_c   1.000
_cell.angle_alpha   90.00
_cell.angle_beta   90.00
_cell.angle_gamma   90.00
#
_symmetry.space_group_name_H-M   'P 1'
#
loop_
_entity.id
_entity.type
_entity.pdbx_description
1 polymer ?
#
loop_
_entity_poly.entity_id
_entity_poly.type
_entity_poly.pdbx_seq_one_letter_code
_entity_poly.pdbx_strand_id
1 'polypeptide(L)' 'MDTKNLNKNLKRLAEISEWFNSRKDVNLEEDLKIVKEASILIKESREQLKEVENSFEEIKKEIESEKEVK' A
#
# COMPACT_ATOMS: atom_id res chain seq x y z
N MET A 1 6.45 -2.00 -13.41
CA MET A 1 5.86 -1.72 -12.08
C MET A 1 4.64 -0.85 -12.25
N ASP A 2 3.44 -1.36 -11.95
CA ASP A 2 2.21 -0.55 -12.07
C ASP A 2 1.88 0.13 -10.74
N THR A 3 2.51 1.28 -10.49
CA THR A 3 2.25 2.11 -9.30
C THR A 3 0.82 2.64 -9.24
N LYS A 4 0.04 2.55 -10.34
CA LYS A 4 -1.38 2.90 -10.31
C LYS A 4 -2.18 1.95 -9.43
N ASN A 5 -1.75 0.70 -9.26
CA ASN A 5 -2.42 -0.24 -8.35
C ASN A 5 -2.15 0.10 -6.89
N LEU A 6 -0.93 0.52 -6.53
CA LEU A 6 -0.63 0.96 -5.16
C LEU A 6 -1.46 2.17 -4.77
N ASN A 7 -1.51 3.19 -5.63
CA ASN A 7 -2.32 4.39 -5.38
C ASN A 7 -3.82 4.06 -5.24
N LYS A 8 -4.35 3.16 -6.08
CA LYS A 8 -5.74 2.71 -5.97
C LYS A 8 -5.99 1.99 -4.63
N ASN A 9 -5.10 1.08 -4.24
CA ASN A 9 -5.24 0.33 -3.00
C ASN A 9 -5.19 1.27 -1.78
N LEU A 10 -4.25 2.20 -1.74
CA LEU A 10 -4.15 3.20 -0.67
C LEU A 10 -5.38 4.12 -0.62
N LYS A 11 -5.89 4.56 -1.77
CA LYS A 11 -7.12 5.36 -1.83
C LYS A 11 -8.31 4.57 -1.29
N ARG A 12 -8.47 3.31 -1.69
CA ARG A 12 -9.55 2.45 -1.21
C ARG A 12 -9.46 2.20 0.30
N LEU A 13 -8.24 2.01 0.83
CA LEU A 13 -8.03 1.89 2.28
C LEU A 13 -8.43 3.15 3.04
N ALA A 14 -8.15 4.34 2.48
CA ALA A 14 -8.60 5.60 3.07
C ALA A 14 -10.14 5.70 3.09
N GLU A 15 -10.81 5.34 1.99
CA GLU A 15 -12.27 5.29 1.90
C GLU A 15 -12.87 4.31 2.92
N ILE A 16 -12.26 3.13 3.10
CA ILE A 16 -12.71 2.15 4.11
C ILE A 16 -12.57 2.73 5.52
N SER A 17 -11.46 3.40 5.83
CA SER A 17 -11.25 4.02 7.14
C SER A 17 -12.28 5.12 7.41
N GLU A 18 -12.54 5.97 6.42
CA GLU A 18 -13.56 7.02 6.52
C GLU A 18 -14.96 6.43 6.70
N TRP A 19 -15.29 5.39 5.94
CA TRP A 19 -16.56 4.68 6.05
C TRP A 19 -16.75 4.08 7.45
N PHE A 20 -15.75 3.45 8.05
CA PHE A 20 -15.84 2.97 9.44
C PHE A 20 -16.05 4.11 10.44
N ASN A 21 -15.34 5.24 10.27
CA ASN A 21 -15.43 6.38 11.20
C ASN A 21 -16.74 7.16 11.08
N SER A 22 -17.39 7.13 9.91
CA SER A 22 -18.63 7.87 9.64
C SER A 22 -19.90 7.18 10.14
N ARG A 23 -19.82 5.88 10.45
CA ARG A 23 -21.00 5.07 10.76
C ARG A 23 -21.37 5.11 12.23
N LYS A 24 -22.69 5.13 12.49
CA LYS A 24 -23.28 5.15 13.85
C LYS A 24 -23.72 3.77 14.33
N ASP A 25 -24.03 2.87 13.40
CA ASP A 25 -24.53 1.53 13.70
C ASP A 25 -23.55 0.46 13.18
N VAL A 26 -23.45 -0.62 13.94
CA VAL A 26 -22.58 -1.76 13.65
C VAL A 26 -23.38 -2.85 12.94
N ASN A 27 -22.86 -3.36 11.82
CA ASN A 27 -23.42 -4.50 11.11
C ASN A 27 -22.33 -5.55 10.90
N LEU A 28 -22.32 -6.57 11.76
CA LEU A 28 -21.24 -7.55 11.83
C LEU A 28 -20.93 -8.24 10.49
N GLU A 29 -21.94 -8.57 9.69
CA GLU A 29 -21.72 -9.26 8.41
C GLU A 29 -21.03 -8.35 7.39
N GLU A 30 -21.48 -7.10 7.29
CA GLU A 30 -20.92 -6.09 6.40
C GLU A 30 -19.53 -5.65 6.86
N ASP A 31 -19.35 -5.48 8.17
CA ASP A 31 -18.08 -5.11 8.79
C ASP A 31 -17.02 -6.18 8.52
N LEU A 32 -17.38 -7.46 8.66
CA LEU A 32 -16.47 -8.57 8.35
C LEU A 32 -16.10 -8.64 6.86
N LYS A 33 -17.01 -8.29 5.95
CA LYS A 33 -16.70 -8.22 4.51
C LYS A 33 -15.67 -7.14 4.21
N ILE A 34 -15.84 -5.95 4.80
CA ILE A 34 -14.95 -4.82 4.53
C ILE A 34 -13.60 -4.97 5.24
N VAL A 35 -13.56 -5.59 6.43
CA VAL A 35 -12.28 -5.97 7.08
C VAL A 35 -11.51 -6.97 6.21
N LYS A 36 -12.18 -7.95 5.62
CA LYS A 36 -11.54 -8.89 4.68
C LYS A 36 -11.00 -8.17 3.44
N GLU A 37 -11.78 -7.28 2.84
CA GLU A 37 -11.32 -6.44 1.72
C GLU A 37 -10.06 -5.64 2.09
N ALA A 38 -10.11 -4.91 3.22
CA ALA A 38 -8.98 -4.12 3.70
C ALA A 38 -7.73 -4.97 3.93
N SER A 39 -7.88 -6.18 4.47
CA SER A 39 -6.74 -7.09 4.71
C SER A 39 -6.02 -7.50 3.42
N ILE A 40 -6.78 -7.73 2.34
CA ILE A 40 -6.22 -8.06 1.02
C ILE A 40 -5.48 -6.85 0.46
N LEU A 41 -6.11 -5.67 0.48
CA LEU A 41 -5.51 -4.43 0.00
C LEU A 41 -4.22 -4.08 0.75
N ILE A 42 -4.18 -4.27 2.07
CA ILE A 42 -2.97 -4.04 2.88
C ILE A 42 -1.85 -4.99 2.46
N LYS A 43 -2.17 -6.28 2.25
CA LYS A 43 -1.17 -7.28 1.83
C LYS A 43 -0.56 -6.89 0.49
N GLU A 44 -1.38 -6.63 -0.51
CA GLU A 44 -0.93 -6.22 -1.85
C GLU A 44 -0.13 -4.91 -1.81
N SER A 45 -0.57 -3.94 -1.02
CA SER A 45 0.12 -2.65 -0.88
C SER A 45 1.50 -2.82 -0.26
N ARG A 46 1.65 -3.71 0.74
CA ARG A 46 2.94 -4.02 1.37
C ARG A 46 3.90 -4.69 0.40
N GLU A 47 3.42 -5.62 -0.42
CA GLU A 47 4.23 -6.28 -1.45
C GLU A 47 4.74 -5.24 -2.47
N GLN A 48 3.86 -4.37 -2.96
CA GLN A 48 4.23 -3.30 -3.89
C GLN A 48 5.20 -2.28 -3.28
N LEU A 49 4.99 -1.87 -2.02
CA LEU A 49 5.91 -0.96 -1.31
C LEU A 49 7.31 -1.57 -1.16
N LYS A 50 7.40 -2.86 -0.85
CA LYS A 50 8.69 -3.56 -0.74
C LYS A 50 9.43 -3.56 -2.08
N GLU A 51 8.73 -3.80 -3.19
CA GLU A 51 9.37 -3.73 -4.49
C GLU A 51 9.86 -2.30 -4.78
N VAL A 52 9.07 -1.27 -4.44
CA VAL A 52 9.48 0.14 -4.62
C VAL A 52 10.73 0.45 -3.80
N GLU A 53 10.76 0.02 -2.54
CA GLU A 53 11.93 0.14 -1.65
C GLU A 53 13.17 -0.52 -2.25
N ASN A 54 13.04 -1.73 -2.81
CA ASN A 54 14.15 -2.42 -3.47
C ASN A 54 14.70 -1.60 -4.66
N SER A 55 13.83 -1.01 -5.48
CA SER A 55 14.27 -0.16 -6.60
C SER A 55 15.00 1.10 -6.12
N PHE A 56 14.60 1.70 -5.00
CA PHE A 56 15.34 2.82 -4.40
C PHE A 56 16.71 2.39 -3.89
N GLU A 57 16.83 1.22 -3.28
CA GLU A 57 18.11 0.67 -2.83
C GLU A 57 19.06 0.36 -4.01
N GLU A 58 18.53 -0.11 -5.14
CA GLU A 58 19.32 -0.29 -6.36
C GLU A 58 19.85 1.05 -6.90
N ILE A 59 18.99 2.06 -7.03
CA ILE A 59 19.39 3.41 -7.46
C ILE A 59 20.45 4.00 -6.52
N LYS A 60 20.31 3.80 -5.21
CA LYS A 60 21.28 4.27 -4.23
C LYS A 60 22.66 3.62 -4.44
N LYS A 61 22.70 2.30 -4.67
CA LYS A 61 23.95 1.56 -4.95
C LYS A 61 24.61 2.03 -6.25
N GLU A 62 23.82 2.30 -7.29
CA GLU A 62 24.34 2.86 -8.55
C GLU A 62 25.02 4.21 -8.31
N ILE A 63 24.35 5.12 -7.59
CA ILE A 63 24.91 6.45 -7.24
C ILE A 63 26.18 6.34 -6.39
N GLU A 64 26.22 5.40 -5.43
CA GLU A 64 27.40 5.18 -4.59
C GLU A 64 28.57 4.61 -5.41
N SER A 65 28.29 3.64 -6.29
CA SER A 65 29.31 3.03 -7.16
C SER A 65 29.88 4.04 -8.16
N GLU A 66 29.05 4.92 -8.72
CA GLU A 66 29.51 6.01 -9.60
C GLU A 66 30.42 7.02 -8.89
N LYS A 67 30.27 7.20 -7.57
CA LYS A 67 31.14 8.08 -6.77
C LYS A 67 32.49 7.45 -6.46
N GLU A 68 32.59 6.14 -6.33
CA GLU A 68 33.87 5.45 -6.04
C GLU A 68 34.76 5.27 -7.28
N VAL A 69 34.18 5.34 -8.48
CA VAL A 69 34.91 5.20 -9.76
C VAL A 69 35.44 6.55 -10.29
N LYS A 70 35.13 7.66 -9.60
CA LYS A 70 35.53 9.04 -9.97
C LYS A 70 36.59 9.61 -9.04
#